data_AF-A0A3Q0R2P7-F1
#
_entry.id   AF-A0A3Q0R2P7-F1
#
_cell.length_a   1.000
_cell.length_b   1.000
_cell.length_c   1.000
_cell.angle_alpha   90.00
_cell.angle_beta   90.00
_cell.angle_gamma   90.00
#
_symmetry.space_group_name_H-M   'P 1'
#
loop_
_entity.id
_entity.type
_entity.pdbx_description
1 polymer ?
#
loop_
_entity_poly.entity_id
_entity_poly.type
_entity_poly.pdbx_seq_one_letter_code
_entity_poly.pdbx_strand_id
1 'polypeptide(L)'
;MPSTTDRENMPFTDAVIHEIQRMANIVPLNVVHMANRNTTLDKYSIPKGTMIMPTLHSVLHDESIWETPHLFNPQHFLDQDGKFRKRDAFIPFSAGKRVCLGEQLARMELFLFFTSLLQRFSLSAPAGEKPSLEFKLGGTRCPKPYPLCAAPR
;
A
#
# COMPACT_ATOMS: atom_id res chain seq x y z
N MET A 1 -1.99 24.39 -7.44
CA MET A 1 -2.26 23.39 -6.40
C MET A 1 -2.61 22.09 -7.11
N PRO A 2 -2.07 20.93 -6.69
CA PRO A 2 -2.38 19.65 -7.30
C PRO A 2 -3.87 19.33 -7.24
N SER A 3 -4.39 18.68 -8.28
CA SER A 3 -5.77 18.21 -8.40
C SER A 3 -5.81 16.70 -8.58
N THR A 4 -6.91 16.05 -8.19
CA THR A 4 -7.09 14.61 -8.40
C THR A 4 -7.09 14.20 -9.87
N THR A 5 -7.48 15.11 -10.76
CA THR A 5 -7.45 14.93 -12.22
C THR A 5 -6.03 14.83 -12.77
N ASP A 6 -5.03 15.37 -12.06
CA ASP A 6 -3.64 15.35 -12.52
C ASP A 6 -3.04 13.93 -12.47
N ARG A 7 -3.62 13.04 -11.66
CA ARG A 7 -3.14 11.67 -11.47
C ARG A 7 -3.01 10.89 -12.77
N GLU A 8 -3.93 11.08 -13.71
CA GLU A 8 -3.92 10.40 -15.02
C GLU A 8 -2.69 10.75 -15.86
N ASN A 9 -2.12 11.94 -15.64
CA ASN A 9 -0.94 12.43 -16.35
C ASN A 9 0.37 12.25 -15.56
N MET A 10 0.31 11.61 -14.38
CA MET A 10 1.45 11.43 -13.48
C MET A 10 1.70 9.95 -13.15
N PRO A 11 1.93 9.08 -14.16
CA PRO A 11 1.99 7.63 -13.97
C PRO A 11 3.10 7.20 -13.01
N PHE A 12 4.26 7.85 -13.05
CA PHE A 12 5.36 7.55 -12.14
C PHE A 12 5.02 7.89 -10.67
N THR A 13 4.35 9.02 -10.44
CA THR A 13 3.90 9.39 -9.09
C THR A 13 2.87 8.39 -8.56
N ASP A 14 1.92 7.99 -9.39
CA ASP A 14 0.92 7.00 -8.98
C ASP A 14 1.57 5.63 -8.70
N ALA A 15 2.54 5.22 -9.52
CA ALA A 15 3.34 4.01 -9.31
C ALA A 15 4.13 4.05 -8.00
N VAL A 16 4.75 5.19 -7.65
CA VAL A 16 5.45 5.39 -6.38
C VAL A 16 4.49 5.27 -5.20
N ILE A 17 3.32 5.90 -5.25
CA ILE A 17 2.31 5.81 -4.16
C ILE A 17 1.84 4.37 -3.98
N HIS A 18 1.56 3.66 -5.08
CA HIS A 18 1.16 2.25 -5.04
C HIS A 18 2.25 1.36 -4.44
N GLU A 19 3.51 1.56 -4.84
CA GLU A 19 4.63 0.80 -4.28
C GLU A 19 4.87 1.12 -2.80
N ILE A 20 4.66 2.38 -2.37
CA ILE A 20 4.67 2.74 -0.94
C ILE A 20 3.62 1.93 -0.19
N GLN A 21 2.39 1.84 -0.70
CA GLN A 21 1.33 1.07 -0.04
C GLN A 21 1.64 -0.43 0.02
N ARG A 22 2.20 -0.99 -1.07
CA ARG A 22 2.58 -2.41 -1.15
C ARG A 22 3.67 -2.76 -0.12
N MET A 23 4.74 -1.95 -0.08
CA MET A 23 5.90 -2.18 0.79
C MET A 23 5.59 -1.83 2.25
N ALA A 24 4.90 -0.72 2.52
CA ALA A 24 4.53 -0.33 3.88
C ALA A 24 3.61 -1.37 4.52
N ASN A 25 2.73 -1.98 3.71
CA ASN A 25 1.83 -3.07 4.11
C ASN A 25 1.21 -2.81 5.49
N ILE A 26 0.53 -1.65 5.61
CA ILE A 26 0.15 -1.05 6.89
C ILE A 26 -0.75 -1.99 7.71
N VAL A 27 -1.57 -2.84 7.07
CA VAL A 27 -2.47 -3.79 7.75
C VAL A 27 -2.18 -5.23 7.29
N PRO A 28 -1.04 -5.81 7.69
CA PRO A 28 -0.52 -7.04 7.09
C PRO A 28 -1.41 -8.28 7.32
N LEU A 29 -2.13 -8.31 8.44
CA LEU A 29 -3.03 -9.40 8.84
C LEU A 29 -4.51 -9.12 8.52
N ASN A 30 -4.78 -7.99 7.85
CA ASN A 30 -6.13 -7.50 7.57
C ASN A 30 -6.99 -7.38 8.86
N VAL A 31 -8.29 -7.19 8.69
CA VAL A 31 -9.29 -7.32 9.75
C VAL A 31 -9.83 -8.75 9.74
N VAL A 32 -9.98 -9.35 10.93
CA VAL A 32 -10.51 -10.71 11.06
C VAL A 32 -11.96 -10.77 10.55
N HIS A 33 -12.24 -11.80 9.75
CA HIS A 33 -13.57 -12.15 9.26
C HIS A 33 -14.12 -13.38 9.99
N MET A 34 -15.40 -13.67 9.77
CA MET A 34 -16.04 -14.89 10.29
C MET A 34 -16.96 -15.50 9.23
N ALA A 35 -16.91 -16.82 9.07
CA ALA A 35 -17.80 -17.55 8.19
C ALA A 35 -19.25 -17.44 8.68
N ASN A 36 -20.14 -16.87 7.88
CA ASN A 36 -21.55 -16.68 8.26
C ASN A 36 -22.43 -17.93 8.07
N ARG A 37 -21.90 -18.95 7.37
CA ARG A 37 -22.50 -20.27 7.14
C ARG A 37 -21.39 -21.28 6.89
N ASN A 38 -21.72 -22.57 6.96
CA ASN A 38 -20.82 -23.62 6.50
C ASN A 38 -20.48 -23.37 5.02
N THR A 39 -19.20 -23.37 4.68
CA THR A 39 -18.69 -23.14 3.33
C THR A 39 -17.50 -24.04 3.07
N THR A 40 -17.06 -24.08 1.82
CA THR A 40 -15.83 -24.79 1.44
C THR A 40 -14.86 -23.77 0.84
N LEU A 41 -13.58 -23.89 1.18
CA LEU A 41 -12.48 -23.17 0.54
C LEU A 41 -11.49 -24.20 0.02
N ASP A 42 -11.32 -24.24 -1.30
CA ASP A 42 -10.60 -25.32 -1.99
C ASP A 42 -11.12 -26.70 -1.55
N LYS A 43 -10.29 -27.56 -0.96
CA LYS A 43 -10.69 -28.88 -0.43
C LYS A 43 -11.14 -28.87 1.03
N TYR A 44 -11.14 -27.71 1.70
CA TYR A 44 -11.37 -27.60 3.14
C TYR A 44 -12.79 -27.15 3.45
N SER A 45 -13.48 -27.89 4.33
CA SER A 45 -14.75 -27.46 4.90
C SER A 45 -14.51 -26.47 6.04
N ILE A 46 -15.16 -25.30 5.96
CA ILE A 46 -15.12 -24.22 6.94
C ILE A 46 -16.50 -24.12 7.61
N PRO A 47 -16.64 -24.54 8.87
CA PRO A 47 -17.88 -24.38 9.61
C PRO A 47 -18.32 -22.92 9.78
N LYS A 48 -19.63 -22.70 9.95
CA LYS A 48 -20.18 -21.43 10.41
C LYS A 48 -19.54 -21.03 11.74
N GLY A 49 -19.19 -19.75 11.87
CA GLY A 49 -18.57 -19.21 13.09
C GLY A 49 -17.05 -19.31 13.12
N THR A 50 -16.41 -19.97 12.15
CA THR A 50 -14.95 -20.00 12.06
C THR A 50 -14.41 -18.60 11.75
N MET A 51 -13.47 -18.13 12.58
CA MET A 51 -12.69 -16.92 12.31
C MET A 51 -11.71 -17.15 11.17
N ILE A 52 -11.61 -16.18 10.28
CA ILE A 52 -10.74 -16.21 9.09
C ILE A 52 -9.89 -14.95 9.10
N MET A 53 -8.58 -15.13 9.10
CA MET A 53 -7.61 -14.04 9.05
C MET A 53 -6.92 -14.04 7.68
N PRO A 54 -7.39 -13.25 6.71
CA PRO A 54 -6.75 -13.15 5.40
C PRO A 54 -5.45 -12.34 5.50
N THR A 55 -4.32 -12.93 5.12
CA THR A 55 -3.01 -12.30 5.25
C THR A 55 -2.67 -11.47 4.01
N LEU A 56 -2.95 -10.16 4.02
CA LEU A 56 -2.58 -9.27 2.90
C LEU A 56 -1.08 -9.29 2.60
N HIS A 57 -0.25 -9.49 3.62
CA HIS A 57 1.19 -9.62 3.43
C HIS A 57 1.57 -10.71 2.43
N SER A 58 0.88 -11.85 2.45
CA SER A 58 1.16 -12.97 1.55
C SER A 58 0.99 -12.57 0.09
N VAL A 59 -0.07 -11.84 -0.24
CA VAL A 59 -0.40 -11.42 -1.61
C VAL A 59 0.48 -10.25 -2.06
N LEU A 60 0.72 -9.27 -1.17
CA LEU A 60 1.50 -8.07 -1.50
C LEU A 60 3.01 -8.33 -1.62
N HIS A 61 3.50 -9.50 -1.17
CA HIS A 61 4.91 -9.92 -1.24
C HIS A 61 5.08 -11.29 -1.91
N ASP A 62 4.07 -11.78 -2.62
CA ASP A 62 4.12 -13.07 -3.33
C ASP A 62 5.24 -13.06 -4.39
N GLU A 63 6.26 -13.88 -4.20
CA GLU A 63 7.43 -13.96 -5.09
C GLU A 63 7.11 -14.53 -6.48
N SER A 64 5.95 -15.18 -6.64
CA SER A 64 5.47 -15.62 -7.95
C SER A 64 4.79 -14.51 -8.75
N ILE A 65 4.41 -13.41 -8.08
CA ILE A 65 3.67 -12.29 -8.68
C ILE A 65 4.55 -11.05 -8.82
N TRP A 66 5.35 -10.73 -7.81
CA TRP A 66 6.17 -9.51 -7.79
C TRP A 66 7.60 -9.85 -8.18
N GLU A 67 8.15 -9.11 -9.14
CA GLU A 67 9.48 -9.34 -9.68
C GLU A 67 10.59 -9.08 -8.64
N THR A 68 10.38 -8.07 -7.78
CA THR A 68 11.29 -7.71 -6.68
C THR A 68 10.53 -7.46 -5.38
N PRO A 69 9.93 -8.49 -4.76
CA PRO A 69 8.92 -8.34 -3.70
C PRO A 69 9.44 -7.62 -2.45
N HIS A 70 10.73 -7.75 -2.16
CA HIS A 70 11.38 -7.20 -0.96
C HIS A 70 12.12 -5.88 -1.23
N LEU A 71 12.12 -5.39 -2.47
CA LEU A 71 12.72 -4.12 -2.84
C LEU A 71 11.61 -3.10 -3.14
N PHE A 72 11.88 -1.84 -2.80
CA PHE A 72 11.02 -0.75 -3.23
C PHE A 72 11.24 -0.49 -4.72
N ASN A 73 10.30 -0.91 -5.55
CA ASN A 73 10.40 -0.82 -7.00
C ASN A 73 9.10 -0.31 -7.65
N PRO A 74 8.99 1.00 -7.96
CA PRO A 74 7.83 1.55 -8.66
C PRO A 74 7.55 0.92 -10.02
N GLN A 75 8.54 0.27 -10.65
CA GLN A 75 8.35 -0.41 -11.95
C GLN A 75 7.34 -1.55 -11.87
N HIS A 76 7.05 -2.09 -10.67
CA HIS A 76 5.95 -3.04 -10.49
C HIS A 76 4.60 -2.50 -11.03
N PHE A 77 4.40 -1.18 -11.01
CA PHE A 77 3.17 -0.50 -11.42
C PHE A 77 3.31 0.28 -12.73
N LEU A 78 4.36 0.04 -13.52
CA LEU A 78 4.54 0.65 -14.84
C LEU A 78 4.61 -0.43 -15.92
N ASP A 79 4.00 -0.17 -17.08
CA ASP A 79 4.18 -0.98 -18.28
C ASP A 79 5.43 -0.58 -19.07
N GLN A 80 5.65 -1.20 -20.23
CA GLN A 80 6.82 -0.96 -21.08
C GLN A 80 6.84 0.45 -21.67
N ASP A 81 5.69 1.11 -21.79
CA ASP A 81 5.55 2.48 -22.28
C ASP A 81 5.64 3.52 -21.15
N GLY A 82 5.86 3.08 -19.90
CA GLY A 82 5.89 3.93 -18.72
C GLY A 82 4.50 4.42 -18.27
N LYS A 83 3.42 3.80 -18.75
CA LYS A 83 2.07 4.09 -18.26
C LYS A 83 1.79 3.29 -17.00
N PHE A 84 0.90 3.82 -16.17
CA PHE A 84 0.47 3.14 -14.95
C PHE A 84 -0.28 1.84 -15.29
N ARG A 85 0.15 0.72 -14.71
CA ARG A 85 -0.55 -0.57 -14.78
C ARG A 85 -1.08 -0.97 -13.41
N LYS A 86 -2.36 -1.31 -13.34
CA LYS A 86 -2.96 -1.89 -12.14
C LYS A 86 -2.56 -3.36 -12.02
N ARG A 87 -2.31 -3.83 -10.80
CA ARG A 87 -2.00 -5.24 -10.49
C ARG A 87 -3.16 -5.83 -9.67
N ASP A 88 -3.69 -6.98 -10.07
CA ASP A 88 -4.82 -7.60 -9.33
C ASP A 88 -4.44 -8.05 -7.92
N ALA A 89 -3.17 -8.43 -7.72
CA ALA A 89 -2.61 -8.74 -6.40
C ALA A 89 -2.42 -7.51 -5.50
N PHE A 90 -2.63 -6.29 -6.03
CA PHE A 90 -2.56 -5.07 -5.24
C PHE A 90 -3.90 -4.81 -4.51
N ILE A 91 -4.03 -5.41 -3.32
CA ILE A 91 -5.23 -5.32 -2.48
C ILE A 91 -4.94 -4.75 -1.07
N PRO A 92 -4.27 -3.59 -0.93
CA PRO A 92 -3.95 -3.02 0.38
C PRO A 92 -5.21 -2.61 1.18
N PHE A 93 -6.37 -2.52 0.52
CA PHE A 93 -7.66 -2.16 1.09
C PHE A 93 -8.59 -3.37 1.30
N SER A 94 -8.04 -4.59 1.31
CA SER A 94 -8.79 -5.85 1.31
C SER A 94 -9.62 -6.04 0.02
N ALA A 95 -10.58 -6.96 0.04
CA ALA A 95 -11.43 -7.28 -1.11
C ALA A 95 -12.85 -7.72 -0.67
N GLY A 96 -13.75 -7.83 -1.64
CA GLY A 96 -15.10 -8.34 -1.45
C GLY A 96 -16.04 -7.37 -0.70
N LYS A 97 -17.08 -7.90 -0.07
CA LYS A 97 -18.15 -7.10 0.59
C LYS A 97 -17.68 -6.22 1.75
N ARG A 98 -16.43 -6.40 2.19
CA ARG A 98 -15.81 -5.69 3.31
C ARG A 98 -14.52 -4.99 2.87
N VAL A 99 -14.37 -4.73 1.57
CA VAL A 99 -13.35 -3.80 1.06
C VAL A 99 -13.46 -2.46 1.80
N CYS A 100 -12.33 -1.80 2.03
CA CYS A 100 -12.30 -0.55 2.76
C CYS A 100 -13.25 0.48 2.14
N LEU A 101 -14.27 0.88 2.90
CA LEU A 101 -15.23 1.90 2.48
C LEU A 101 -14.54 3.24 2.14
N GLY A 102 -13.42 3.54 2.82
CA GLY A 102 -12.63 4.74 2.63
C GLY A 102 -11.59 4.68 1.52
N GLU A 103 -11.52 3.60 0.71
CA GLU A 103 -10.47 3.45 -0.31
C GLU A 103 -10.38 4.66 -1.26
N GLN A 104 -11.50 5.14 -1.77
CA GLN A 104 -11.50 6.26 -2.72
C GLN A 104 -10.98 7.55 -2.07
N LEU A 105 -11.40 7.83 -0.84
CA LEU A 105 -10.94 8.97 -0.07
C LEU A 105 -9.43 8.87 0.23
N ALA A 106 -8.98 7.71 0.71
CA ALA A 106 -7.57 7.46 1.01
C ALA A 106 -6.67 7.63 -0.23
N ARG A 107 -7.11 7.14 -1.40
CA ARG A 107 -6.35 7.33 -2.65
C ARG A 107 -6.25 8.80 -3.05
N MET A 108 -7.32 9.57 -2.89
CA MET A 108 -7.32 11.01 -3.12
C MET A 108 -6.37 11.71 -2.16
N GLU A 109 -6.47 11.43 -0.87
CA GLU A 109 -5.63 12.04 0.16
C GLU A 109 -4.15 11.72 -0.07
N LEU A 110 -3.80 10.46 -0.31
CA LEU A 110 -2.43 10.04 -0.61
C LEU A 110 -1.86 10.82 -1.78
N PHE A 111 -2.60 10.92 -2.89
CA PHE A 111 -2.14 11.65 -4.07
C PHE A 111 -1.97 13.16 -3.78
N LEU A 112 -3.00 13.81 -3.26
CA LEU A 112 -3.01 15.26 -3.03
C LEU A 112 -1.96 15.69 -2.01
N PHE A 113 -1.84 15.00 -0.87
CA PHE A 113 -0.84 15.33 0.14
C PHE A 113 0.57 15.05 -0.36
N PHE A 114 0.81 13.89 -0.97
CA PHE A 114 2.14 13.52 -1.47
C PHE A 114 2.65 14.51 -2.51
N THR A 115 1.82 14.80 -3.52
CA THR A 115 2.16 15.77 -4.58
C THR A 115 2.30 17.19 -4.04
N SER A 116 1.44 17.64 -3.13
CA SER A 116 1.49 19.00 -2.58
C SER A 116 2.75 19.21 -1.73
N LEU A 117 3.15 18.21 -0.94
CA LEU A 117 4.37 18.26 -0.14
C LEU A 117 5.60 18.30 -1.04
N LEU A 118 5.71 17.39 -2.01
CA LEU A 118 6.88 17.31 -2.90
C LEU A 118 6.94 18.44 -3.93
N GLN A 119 5.81 19.06 -4.27
CA GLN A 119 5.79 20.26 -5.11
C GLN A 119 6.47 21.43 -4.40
N ARG A 120 6.23 21.59 -3.09
CA ARG A 120 6.66 22.75 -2.30
C ARG A 120 7.97 22.56 -1.56
N PHE A 121 8.32 21.32 -1.22
CA PHE A 121 9.47 21.01 -0.40
C PHE A 121 10.35 19.91 -1.00
N SER A 122 11.65 20.08 -0.88
CA SER A 122 12.63 19.01 -1.01
C SER A 122 12.79 18.36 0.37
N LEU A 123 12.50 17.06 0.43
CA LEU A 123 12.57 16.27 1.67
C LEU A 123 13.90 15.52 1.72
N SER A 124 14.62 15.60 2.85
CA SER A 124 15.87 14.89 3.06
C SER A 124 16.03 14.42 4.50
N ALA A 125 16.88 13.43 4.72
CA ALA A 125 17.34 13.12 6.07
C ALA A 125 18.21 14.27 6.62
N PRO A 126 18.23 14.51 7.94
CA PRO A 126 19.22 15.37 8.57
C PRO A 126 20.64 14.90 8.30
N ALA A 127 21.61 15.82 8.37
CA ALA A 127 23.01 15.51 8.12
C ALA A 127 23.53 14.41 9.08
N GLY A 128 24.10 13.34 8.52
CA GLY A 128 24.61 12.21 9.29
C GLY A 128 23.55 11.20 9.74
N GLU A 129 22.27 11.43 9.43
CA GLU A 129 21.19 10.50 9.77
C GLU A 129 20.77 9.61 8.60
N LYS A 130 20.42 8.36 8.91
CA LYS A 130 19.80 7.43 7.96
C LYS A 130 18.52 6.85 8.58
N PRO A 131 17.34 7.24 8.10
CA PRO A 131 16.08 6.69 8.59
C PRO A 131 16.05 5.16 8.47
N SER A 132 15.61 4.50 9.54
CA SER A 132 15.41 3.05 9.55
C SER A 132 14.08 2.67 8.90
N LEU A 133 14.03 1.51 8.24
CA LEU A 133 12.80 0.92 7.73
C LEU A 133 12.09 0.04 8.79
N GLU A 134 12.63 -0.03 10.01
CA GLU A 134 12.00 -0.73 11.11
C GLU A 134 10.67 -0.06 11.52
N PHE A 135 9.70 -0.90 11.84
CA PHE A 135 8.36 -0.49 12.24
C PHE A 135 8.03 -0.97 13.66
N LYS A 136 7.10 -0.26 14.30
CA LYS A 136 6.39 -0.74 15.48
C LYS A 136 5.24 -1.61 14.99
N LEU A 137 5.19 -2.85 15.48
CA LEU A 137 4.09 -3.77 15.20
C LEU A 137 2.95 -3.52 16.18
N GLY A 138 1.76 -3.23 15.66
CA GLY A 138 0.50 -3.17 16.40
C GLY A 138 -0.65 -3.64 15.51
N GLY A 139 -1.86 -3.11 15.73
CA GLY A 139 -2.98 -3.32 14.79
C GLY A 139 -2.66 -2.84 13.36
N THR A 140 -1.74 -1.87 13.25
CA THR A 140 -1.11 -1.43 12.01
C THR A 140 0.42 -1.47 12.14
N ARG A 141 1.13 -1.51 11.01
CA ARG A 141 2.57 -1.24 10.93
C ARG A 141 2.77 0.27 10.81
N CYS A 142 3.51 0.85 11.75
CA CYS A 142 3.91 2.25 11.71
C CYS A 142 5.43 2.35 11.76
N PRO A 143 6.08 3.21 10.96
CA PRO A 143 7.52 3.40 11.06
C PRO A 143 7.90 3.85 12.49
N LYS A 144 9.09 3.45 12.95
CA LYS A 144 9.66 4.08 14.15
C LYS A 144 9.81 5.59 13.91
N PRO A 145 9.74 6.45 14.94
CA PRO A 145 9.94 7.88 14.77
C PRO A 145 11.27 8.17 14.07
N TYR A 146 11.24 9.03 13.04
CA TYR A 146 12.41 9.49 12.31
C TYR A 146 12.31 11.00 12.04
N PRO A 147 13.40 11.76 12.16
CA PRO A 147 13.41 13.16 11.77
C PRO A 147 13.57 13.31 10.26
N LEU A 148 13.12 14.45 9.73
CA LEU A 148 13.19 14.79 8.33
C LEU A 148 13.35 16.31 8.19
N CYS A 149 14.18 16.75 7.24
CA CYS A 149 14.28 18.14 6.83
C CYS A 149 13.35 18.39 5.64
N ALA A 150 12.58 19.48 5.69
CA ALA A 150 11.77 19.96 4.58
C ALA A 150 12.24 21.37 4.19
N ALA A 151 12.98 21.48 3.09
CA ALA A 151 13.44 22.76 2.57
C ALA A 151 12.52 23.23 1.43
N PRO A 152 12.06 24.50 1.40
CA PRO A 152 11.29 25.02 0.27
C PRO A 152 12.03 24.82 -1.06
N ARG A 153 11.28 24.53 -2.12
CA ARG A 153 11.78 24.45 -3.50
C ARG A 153 11.78 25.81 -4.19
#